data_AF-A0A1C4V7V2-F1
#
_entry.id   AF-A0A1C4V7V2-F1
#
_cell.length_a   1.000
_cell.length_b   1.000
_cell.length_c   1.000
_cell.angle_alpha   90.00
_cell.angle_beta   90.00
_cell.angle_gamma   90.00
#
_symmetry.space_group_name_H-M   'P 1'
#
loop_
_entity.id
_entity.type
_entity.pdbx_description
1 polymer ?
#
loop_
_entity_poly.entity_id
_entity_poly.type
_entity_poly.pdbx_seq_one_letter_code
_entity_poly.pdbx_strand_id
1 'polypeptide(L)'
;MGVTVSAFRPFTAAPKGIYSARVTPLNSGTGSFTGNPRNPSRLRDDGVPGRTPTADWPYRHGVTETANARKIAFATFVRRALDEARATRAWSGTEVSRRTGVSRQTINRWVRGDWASDPEAERVVAFCEGLGLNPAAAFAALGWDRTAAGPRAGQPAPPMDPDVEALLRRLVDPNVSDAEKFHIRETIRYLAYRPTLPVDVRKRGNQAG
;
A
#
# COMPACT_ATOMS: atom_id res chain seq x y z
N MET A 1 43.01 34.87 -12.24
CA MET A 1 41.86 34.94 -11.32
C MET A 1 41.49 33.51 -10.95
N GLY A 2 41.81 33.08 -9.74
CA GLY A 2 41.52 31.73 -9.26
C GLY A 2 41.12 31.82 -7.80
N VAL A 3 40.00 31.21 -7.44
CA VAL A 3 39.53 31.17 -6.05
C VAL A 3 39.19 29.73 -5.71
N THR A 4 39.97 29.18 -4.79
CA THR A 4 39.83 27.87 -4.18
C THR A 4 38.91 27.92 -2.95
N VAL A 5 38.25 26.80 -2.70
CA VAL A 5 37.34 26.49 -1.59
C VAL A 5 38.12 26.08 -0.33
N SER A 6 37.73 26.57 0.85
CA SER A 6 37.81 25.95 2.20
C SER A 6 37.60 27.05 3.26
N ALA A 7 37.13 26.87 4.50
CA ALA A 7 36.68 25.74 5.30
C ALA A 7 36.13 26.30 6.64
N PHE A 8 35.37 25.46 7.36
CA PHE A 8 35.29 25.39 8.83
C PHE A 8 34.61 26.50 9.66
N ARG A 9 33.55 26.08 10.35
CA ARG A 9 33.02 26.69 11.58
C ARG A 9 33.64 26.00 12.81
N PRO A 10 33.98 26.72 13.89
CA PRO A 10 34.31 26.09 15.16
C PRO A 10 33.07 25.69 15.95
N PHE A 11 33.16 24.50 16.54
CA PHE A 11 32.27 23.92 17.56
C PHE A 11 32.76 24.39 18.94
N THR A 12 31.85 24.80 19.82
CA THR A 12 32.15 25.07 21.23
C THR A 12 31.28 24.19 22.13
N ALA A 13 31.86 23.84 23.28
CA ALA A 13 31.63 22.67 24.10
C ALA A 13 30.40 22.68 25.04
N ALA A 14 30.17 21.49 25.59
CA ALA A 14 29.17 21.00 26.55
C ALA A 14 29.05 21.77 27.90
N PRO A 15 28.13 21.33 28.79
CA PRO A 15 28.62 20.52 29.92
C PRO A 15 27.72 19.37 30.43
N LYS A 16 28.39 18.35 30.99
CA LYS A 16 28.13 17.59 32.25
C LYS A 16 26.73 16.97 32.44
N GLY A 17 26.51 15.66 32.63
CA GLY A 17 27.35 14.60 33.20
C GLY A 17 27.12 14.46 34.70
N ILE A 18 26.19 13.60 35.15
CA ILE A 18 26.15 12.99 36.49
C ILE A 18 25.53 11.57 36.40
N TYR A 19 26.36 10.55 36.66
CA TYR A 19 25.99 9.18 37.06
C TYR A 19 25.33 9.24 38.47
N SER A 20 24.48 8.31 38.93
CA SER A 20 24.82 6.92 39.22
C SER A 20 23.62 6.20 39.87
N ALA A 21 23.60 4.88 39.73
CA ALA A 21 22.67 3.95 40.37
C ALA A 21 22.98 3.73 41.86
N ARG A 22 21.97 3.31 42.66
CA ARG A 22 21.95 2.04 43.44
C ARG A 22 20.82 1.93 44.48
N VAL A 23 20.22 0.72 44.50
CA VAL A 23 19.85 -0.13 45.66
C VAL A 23 18.55 0.15 46.45
N THR A 24 17.69 -0.89 46.47
CA THR A 24 16.53 -1.12 47.38
C THR A 24 17.00 -1.72 48.72
N PRO A 25 16.25 -1.59 49.83
CA PRO A 25 15.45 -2.75 50.27
C PRO A 25 14.15 -2.47 51.08
N LEU A 26 13.29 -3.51 51.09
CA LEU A 26 12.28 -3.99 52.07
C LEU A 26 11.64 -3.03 53.11
N ASN A 27 10.30 -3.00 53.17
CA ASN A 27 9.60 -3.13 54.46
C ASN A 27 8.20 -3.78 54.31
N SER A 28 7.96 -4.70 55.24
CA SER A 28 6.80 -5.55 55.52
C SER A 28 5.57 -4.80 56.03
N GLY A 29 4.39 -5.33 55.68
CA GLY A 29 3.10 -4.95 56.27
C GLY A 29 2.11 -6.10 56.16
N THR A 30 1.99 -6.82 57.27
CA THR A 30 1.12 -7.98 57.55
C THR A 30 -0.37 -7.68 57.44
N GLY A 31 -1.14 -8.65 56.92
CA GLY A 31 -2.60 -8.64 56.95
C GLY A 31 -3.17 -9.99 56.52
N SER A 32 -2.94 -11.03 57.34
CA SER A 32 -3.66 -12.30 57.26
C SER A 32 -5.02 -12.15 57.94
N PHE A 33 -6.11 -12.46 57.25
CA PHE A 33 -7.29 -13.04 57.91
C PHE A 33 -7.93 -14.10 57.01
N THR A 34 -8.18 -15.22 57.67
CA THR A 34 -8.56 -16.56 57.23
C THR A 34 -10.02 -16.70 56.80
N GLY A 35 -10.31 -17.61 55.87
CA GLY A 35 -11.65 -18.17 55.68
C GLY A 35 -11.80 -19.06 54.44
N ASN A 36 -11.75 -20.38 54.62
CA ASN A 36 -12.12 -21.45 53.68
C ASN A 36 -13.05 -22.42 54.46
N PRO A 37 -13.77 -23.42 53.89
CA PRO A 37 -14.45 -23.60 52.61
C PRO A 37 -15.99 -23.77 52.79
N ARG A 38 -16.78 -23.81 51.70
CA ARG A 38 -17.89 -24.78 51.50
C ARG A 38 -18.53 -24.64 50.12
N ASN A 39 -18.45 -25.71 49.35
CA ASN A 39 -19.35 -26.02 48.24
C ASN A 39 -20.66 -26.60 48.83
N PRO A 40 -21.84 -26.41 48.22
CA PRO A 40 -22.28 -27.45 47.28
C PRO A 40 -23.13 -26.98 46.07
N SER A 41 -22.94 -27.68 44.96
CA SER A 41 -23.96 -28.30 44.11
C SER A 41 -25.17 -27.46 43.65
N ARG A 42 -25.18 -27.03 42.38
CA ARG A 42 -26.35 -27.21 41.49
C ARG A 42 -25.92 -27.54 40.07
N LEU A 43 -26.02 -28.83 39.80
CA LEU A 43 -26.28 -29.44 38.50
C LEU A 43 -27.62 -28.94 37.97
N ARG A 44 -27.65 -28.40 36.74
CA ARG A 44 -28.71 -28.64 35.77
C ARG A 44 -28.07 -28.68 34.39
N ASP A 45 -27.95 -29.90 33.89
CA ASP A 45 -28.03 -30.22 32.47
C ASP A 45 -29.31 -29.63 31.86
N ASP A 46 -29.21 -29.11 30.64
CA ASP A 46 -29.99 -29.65 29.52
C ASP A 46 -29.41 -29.11 28.20
N GLY A 47 -29.13 -30.06 27.31
CA GLY A 47 -28.39 -29.84 26.08
C GLY A 47 -29.16 -29.09 25.01
N VAL A 48 -28.43 -28.24 24.27
CA VAL A 48 -28.76 -27.89 22.89
C VAL A 48 -27.54 -28.27 22.05
N PRO A 49 -27.58 -29.37 21.28
CA PRO A 49 -26.51 -29.71 20.36
C PRO A 49 -26.62 -28.84 19.10
N GLY A 50 -25.46 -28.37 18.63
CA GLY A 50 -25.29 -27.97 17.24
C GLY A 50 -25.80 -26.56 16.88
N ARG A 51 -25.09 -25.53 17.33
CA ARG A 51 -25.05 -24.27 16.57
C ARG A 51 -23.66 -23.65 16.61
N THR A 52 -22.76 -24.17 15.79
CA THR A 52 -21.69 -23.38 15.20
C THR A 52 -22.22 -22.78 13.90
N PRO A 53 -22.55 -21.48 13.85
CA PRO A 53 -22.44 -20.72 12.63
C PRO A 53 -21.16 -19.90 12.76
N THR A 54 -19.99 -20.54 12.64
CA THR A 54 -18.90 -19.84 11.96
C THR A 54 -19.33 -19.81 10.50
N ALA A 55 -20.25 -18.89 10.19
CA ALA A 55 -20.44 -18.42 8.85
C ALA A 55 -19.12 -17.75 8.48
N ASP A 56 -18.22 -18.57 7.96
CA ASP A 56 -17.01 -18.17 7.28
C ASP A 56 -17.48 -17.50 5.97
N TRP A 57 -17.89 -16.25 6.11
CA TRP A 57 -18.33 -15.46 4.97
C TRP A 57 -17.10 -15.28 4.07
N PRO A 58 -17.14 -15.76 2.81
CA PRO A 58 -16.00 -15.70 1.91
C PRO A 58 -15.51 -14.26 1.66
N TYR A 59 -16.38 -13.29 1.94
CA TYR A 59 -16.06 -11.86 1.87
C TYR A 59 -15.05 -11.41 2.94
N ARG A 60 -15.12 -11.94 4.16
CA ARG A 60 -14.23 -11.51 5.27
C ARG A 60 -12.82 -12.04 5.07
N HIS A 61 -12.70 -13.30 4.65
CA HIS A 61 -11.44 -13.96 4.39
C HIS A 61 -10.69 -13.31 3.21
N GLY A 62 -11.39 -12.95 2.13
CA GLY A 62 -10.77 -12.26 0.98
C GLY A 62 -10.23 -10.87 1.32
N VAL A 63 -10.93 -10.10 2.16
CA VAL A 63 -10.48 -8.75 2.58
C VAL A 63 -9.27 -8.84 3.51
N THR A 64 -9.21 -9.80 4.43
CA THR A 64 -8.05 -9.98 5.31
C THR A 64 -6.84 -10.53 4.56
N GLU A 65 -7.05 -11.45 3.61
CA GLU A 65 -5.98 -12.02 2.78
C GLU A 65 -5.33 -10.96 1.90
N THR A 66 -6.16 -10.11 1.25
CA THR A 66 -5.65 -8.99 0.45
C THR A 66 -4.95 -7.94 1.29
N ALA A 67 -5.43 -7.65 2.51
CA ALA A 67 -4.74 -6.75 3.44
C ALA A 67 -3.39 -7.30 3.91
N ASN A 68 -3.31 -8.59 4.24
CA ASN A 68 -2.06 -9.25 4.63
C ASN A 68 -1.07 -9.31 3.47
N ALA A 69 -1.54 -9.61 2.25
CA ALA A 69 -0.71 -9.59 1.05
C ALA A 69 -0.09 -8.20 0.80
N ARG A 70 -0.87 -7.11 0.96
CA ARG A 70 -0.35 -5.72 0.86
C ARG A 70 0.71 -5.43 1.92
N LYS A 71 0.48 -5.84 3.16
CA LYS A 71 1.46 -5.70 4.26
C LYS A 71 2.78 -6.40 3.95
N ILE A 72 2.71 -7.63 3.44
CA ILE A 72 3.90 -8.42 3.06
C ILE A 72 4.63 -7.78 1.87
N ALA A 73 3.91 -7.35 0.84
CA ALA A 73 4.48 -6.71 -0.33
C ALA A 73 5.21 -5.41 0.04
N PHE A 74 4.56 -4.53 0.82
CA PHE A 74 5.17 -3.29 1.27
C PHE A 74 6.36 -3.54 2.21
N ALA A 75 6.26 -4.47 3.15
CA ALA A 75 7.38 -4.85 4.02
C ALA A 75 8.59 -5.34 3.22
N THR A 76 8.35 -6.11 2.15
CA THR A 76 9.40 -6.60 1.25
C THR A 76 10.06 -5.46 0.47
N PHE A 77 9.25 -4.52 -0.04
CA PHE A 77 9.76 -3.30 -0.67
C PHE A 77 10.67 -2.51 0.28
N VAL A 78 10.22 -2.26 1.51
CA VAL A 78 11.00 -1.49 2.50
C VAL A 78 12.29 -2.22 2.88
N ARG A 79 12.26 -3.56 3.07
CA ARG A 79 13.48 -4.34 3.32
C ARG A 79 14.50 -4.19 2.19
N ARG A 80 14.05 -4.40 0.95
CA ARG A 80 14.91 -4.25 -0.24
C ARG A 80 15.51 -2.85 -0.35
N ALA A 81 14.71 -1.81 -0.13
CA ALA A 81 15.16 -0.43 -0.16
C ALA A 81 16.26 -0.14 0.89
N LEU A 82 16.10 -0.69 2.10
CA LEU A 82 17.09 -0.55 3.18
C LEU A 82 18.38 -1.34 2.88
N ASP A 83 18.25 -2.54 2.34
CA ASP A 83 19.39 -3.38 1.96
C ASP A 83 20.19 -2.71 0.83
N GLU A 84 19.52 -2.13 -0.15
CA GLU A 84 20.16 -1.38 -1.24
C GLU A 84 20.86 -0.12 -0.73
N ALA A 85 20.23 0.66 0.15
CA ALA A 85 20.84 1.83 0.77
C ALA A 85 22.07 1.45 1.61
N ARG A 86 22.03 0.29 2.27
CA ARG A 86 23.18 -0.24 3.01
C ARG A 86 24.30 -0.70 2.08
N ALA A 87 23.98 -1.40 0.99
CA ALA A 87 24.96 -1.92 0.06
C ALA A 87 25.66 -0.82 -0.75
N THR A 88 24.91 0.19 -1.20
CA THR A 88 25.43 1.23 -2.10
C THR A 88 26.03 2.42 -1.37
N ARG A 89 25.47 2.80 -0.21
CA ARG A 89 25.82 4.04 0.50
C ARG A 89 26.26 3.81 1.94
N ALA A 90 26.33 2.56 2.41
CA ALA A 90 26.65 2.19 3.79
C ALA A 90 25.75 2.87 4.83
N TRP A 91 24.51 3.20 4.48
CA TRP A 91 23.60 3.90 5.39
C TRP A 91 23.12 2.99 6.52
N SER A 92 23.26 3.48 7.75
CA SER A 92 22.66 2.85 8.92
C SER A 92 21.18 3.22 9.06
N GLY A 93 20.41 2.46 9.83
CA GLY A 93 18.99 2.79 10.06
C GLY A 93 18.77 4.17 10.70
N THR A 94 19.74 4.69 11.45
CA THR A 94 19.71 6.05 11.99
C THR A 94 19.95 7.09 10.88
N GLU A 95 20.85 6.80 9.95
CA GLU A 95 21.11 7.67 8.80
C GLU A 95 19.90 7.75 7.86
N VAL A 96 19.25 6.61 7.59
CA VAL A 96 18.01 6.57 6.79
C VAL A 96 16.93 7.42 7.44
N SER A 97 16.75 7.31 8.77
CA SER A 97 15.77 8.12 9.48
C SER A 97 16.05 9.63 9.38
N ARG A 98 17.32 10.02 9.51
CA ARG A 98 17.75 11.42 9.35
C ARG A 98 17.53 11.97 7.95
N ARG A 99 17.76 11.15 6.91
CA ARG A 99 17.64 11.55 5.50
C ARG A 99 16.21 11.59 5.00
N THR A 100 15.37 10.68 5.46
CA THR A 100 13.98 10.54 5.00
C THR A 100 12.99 11.34 5.87
N GLY A 101 13.41 11.78 7.06
CA GLY A 101 12.51 12.39 8.05
C GLY A 101 11.55 11.38 8.71
N VAL A 102 11.58 10.10 8.31
CA VAL A 102 10.73 9.06 8.89
C VAL A 102 11.43 8.43 10.09
N SER A 103 10.74 8.34 11.23
CA SER A 103 11.32 7.78 12.45
C SER A 103 11.70 6.29 12.28
N ARG A 104 12.79 5.87 12.90
CA ARG A 104 13.25 4.47 12.88
C ARG A 104 12.19 3.49 13.40
N GLN A 105 11.36 3.91 14.36
CA GLN A 105 10.23 3.12 14.84
C GLN A 105 9.19 2.88 13.74
N THR A 106 8.86 3.91 12.96
CA THR A 106 7.93 3.81 11.83
C THR A 106 8.46 2.87 10.76
N ILE A 107 9.74 3.01 10.40
CA ILE A 107 10.40 2.15 9.41
C ILE A 107 10.41 0.69 9.89
N ASN A 108 10.78 0.44 11.15
CA ASN A 108 10.78 -0.92 11.72
C ASN A 108 9.37 -1.54 11.72
N ARG A 109 8.33 -0.73 11.95
CA ARG A 109 6.94 -1.17 11.89
C ARG A 109 6.55 -1.59 10.46
N TRP A 110 6.96 -0.80 9.46
CA TRP A 110 6.73 -1.14 8.05
C TRP A 110 7.45 -2.42 7.63
N VAL A 111 8.71 -2.61 8.05
CA VAL A 111 9.50 -3.83 7.80
C VAL A 111 8.84 -5.09 8.38
N ARG A 112 8.13 -4.96 9.50
CA ARG A 112 7.41 -6.07 10.14
C ARG A 112 6.00 -6.27 9.60
N GLY A 113 5.46 -5.31 8.84
CA GLY A 113 4.04 -5.31 8.44
C GLY A 113 3.05 -5.12 9.60
N ASP A 114 3.53 -4.71 10.77
CA ASP A 114 2.76 -4.62 12.03
C ASP A 114 2.18 -3.22 12.25
N TRP A 115 1.45 -2.73 11.25
CA TRP A 115 0.75 -1.45 11.31
C TRP A 115 -0.77 -1.67 11.35
N ALA A 116 -1.41 -0.98 12.29
CA ALA A 116 -2.86 -1.03 12.52
C ALA A 116 -3.64 -0.22 11.48
N SER A 117 -3.06 0.91 11.05
CA SER A 117 -3.61 1.79 10.02
C SER A 117 -2.64 1.88 8.85
N ASP A 118 -3.19 2.08 7.65
CA ASP A 118 -2.44 2.34 6.43
C ASP A 118 -1.35 3.41 6.67
N PRO A 119 -0.13 3.23 6.14
CA PRO A 119 0.92 4.23 6.24
C PRO A 119 0.46 5.60 5.73
N GLU A 120 1.02 6.69 6.25
CA GLU A 120 0.73 8.02 5.72
C GLU A 120 1.43 8.20 4.36
N ALA A 121 0.67 8.59 3.32
CA ALA A 121 1.20 8.73 1.97
C ALA A 121 2.39 9.71 1.90
N GLU A 122 2.30 10.84 2.62
CA GLU A 122 3.40 11.81 2.72
C GLU A 122 4.69 11.19 3.27
N ARG A 123 4.57 10.31 4.28
CA ARG A 123 5.74 9.62 4.86
C ARG A 123 6.33 8.59 3.89
N VAL A 124 5.48 7.93 3.11
CA VAL A 124 5.94 6.97 2.09
C VAL A 124 6.69 7.71 0.97
N VAL A 125 6.20 8.89 0.56
CA VAL A 125 6.90 9.76 -0.40
C VAL A 125 8.23 10.23 0.17
N ALA A 126 8.25 10.80 1.38
CA ALA A 126 9.48 11.27 2.01
C ALA A 126 10.52 10.16 2.21
N PHE A 127 10.07 8.94 2.52
CA PHE A 127 10.93 7.76 2.55
C PHE A 127 11.56 7.44 1.19
N CYS A 128 10.76 7.44 0.12
CA CYS A 128 11.24 7.16 -1.23
C CYS A 128 12.19 8.24 -1.72
N GLU A 129 11.82 9.53 -1.57
CA GLU A 129 12.64 10.67 -1.98
C GLU A 129 13.98 10.70 -1.23
N GLY A 130 13.98 10.47 0.09
CA GLY A 130 15.19 10.44 0.90
C GLY A 130 16.15 9.29 0.53
N LEU A 131 15.66 8.24 -0.14
CA LEU A 131 16.47 7.13 -0.66
C LEU A 131 16.77 7.23 -2.16
N GLY A 132 16.15 8.18 -2.87
CA GLY A 132 16.22 8.31 -4.33
C GLY A 132 15.42 7.26 -5.10
N LEU A 133 14.34 6.74 -4.50
CA LEU A 133 13.44 5.75 -5.08
C LEU A 133 12.19 6.40 -5.67
N ASN A 134 11.57 5.74 -6.66
CA ASN A 134 10.30 6.19 -7.22
C ASN A 134 9.13 5.84 -6.26
N PRO A 135 8.35 6.83 -5.76
CA PRO A 135 7.21 6.59 -4.88
C PRO A 135 6.12 5.68 -5.50
N ALA A 136 6.00 5.64 -6.82
CA ALA A 136 5.02 4.78 -7.51
C ALA A 136 5.21 3.29 -7.18
N ALA A 137 6.45 2.83 -7.01
CA ALA A 137 6.72 1.44 -6.66
C ALA A 137 6.23 1.09 -5.24
N ALA A 138 6.32 2.04 -4.31
CA ALA A 138 5.80 1.88 -2.95
C ALA A 138 4.26 1.87 -2.95
N PHE A 139 3.63 2.74 -3.73
CA PHE A 139 2.17 2.78 -3.86
C PHE A 139 1.59 1.55 -4.56
N ALA A 140 2.30 0.98 -5.54
CA ALA A 140 1.94 -0.30 -6.14
C ALA A 140 1.99 -1.44 -5.10
N ALA A 141 3.02 -1.49 -4.25
CA ALA A 141 3.12 -2.48 -3.17
C ALA A 141 2.01 -2.31 -2.11
N LEU A 142 1.54 -1.09 -1.89
CA LEU A 142 0.42 -0.75 -1.00
C LEU A 142 -0.95 -0.93 -1.66
N GLY A 143 -1.00 -1.20 -2.97
CA GLY A 143 -2.25 -1.27 -3.74
C GLY A 143 -3.03 0.05 -3.77
N TRP A 144 -2.35 1.19 -3.59
CA TRP A 144 -2.96 2.53 -3.66
C TRP A 144 -2.91 3.12 -5.07
N ASP A 145 -2.15 2.50 -5.94
CA ASP A 145 -2.12 2.85 -7.34
C ASP A 145 -3.45 2.43 -8.01
N ARG A 146 -4.37 3.39 -8.18
CA ARG A 146 -5.63 3.16 -8.93
C ARG A 146 -5.37 2.81 -10.40
N THR A 147 -4.19 3.14 -10.94
CA THR A 147 -3.74 2.73 -12.26
C THR A 147 -3.17 1.30 -12.28
N ALA A 148 -2.70 0.76 -11.14
CA ALA A 148 -2.33 -0.65 -10.98
C ALA A 148 -3.52 -1.59 -10.74
N ALA A 149 -4.74 -1.04 -10.58
CA ALA A 149 -5.99 -1.77 -10.79
C ALA A 149 -6.32 -1.92 -12.30
N GLY A 150 -5.43 -1.50 -13.20
CA GLY A 150 -5.37 -2.03 -14.56
C GLY A 150 -4.84 -3.47 -14.56
N PRO A 151 -5.04 -4.23 -15.65
CA PRO A 151 -4.67 -5.64 -15.71
C PRO A 151 -3.24 -5.81 -15.22
N ARG A 152 -3.10 -6.68 -14.21
CA ARG A 152 -1.83 -7.12 -13.60
C ARG A 152 -0.76 -7.14 -14.69
N ALA A 153 0.36 -6.43 -14.54
CA ALA A 153 1.45 -6.47 -15.51
C ALA A 153 1.81 -7.93 -15.81
N GLY A 154 1.36 -8.46 -16.96
CA GLY A 154 1.40 -9.89 -17.30
C GLY A 154 0.06 -10.51 -17.74
N GLN A 155 -1.08 -9.84 -17.55
CA GLN A 155 -2.32 -10.19 -18.22
C GLN A 155 -2.31 -9.47 -19.58
N PRO A 156 -2.21 -10.19 -20.71
CA PRO A 156 -2.30 -9.55 -22.00
C PRO A 156 -3.63 -8.78 -22.03
N ALA A 157 -3.57 -7.49 -22.38
CA ALA A 157 -4.77 -6.77 -22.75
C ALA A 157 -5.54 -7.65 -23.74
N PRO A 158 -6.87 -7.76 -23.63
CA PRO A 158 -7.64 -8.51 -24.61
C PRO A 158 -7.19 -8.09 -26.00
N PRO A 159 -6.92 -9.05 -26.92
CA PRO A 159 -6.31 -8.74 -28.21
C PRO A 159 -7.13 -7.65 -28.87
N MET A 160 -6.49 -6.51 -29.10
CA MET A 160 -7.12 -5.36 -29.74
C MET A 160 -7.47 -5.77 -31.16
N ASP A 161 -8.64 -5.34 -31.62
CA ASP A 161 -9.05 -5.59 -33.00
C ASP A 161 -7.96 -5.08 -33.97
N PRO A 162 -7.55 -5.87 -34.98
CA PRO A 162 -6.45 -5.52 -35.86
C PRO A 162 -6.66 -4.20 -36.60
N ASP A 163 -7.92 -3.83 -36.89
CA ASP A 163 -8.24 -2.57 -37.57
C ASP A 163 -8.08 -1.39 -36.61
N VAL A 164 -8.45 -1.58 -35.33
CA VAL A 164 -8.21 -0.56 -34.28
C VAL A 164 -6.72 -0.36 -34.07
N GLU A 165 -5.94 -1.44 -34.05
CA GLU A 165 -4.49 -1.36 -33.96
C GLU A 165 -3.88 -0.63 -35.17
N ALA A 166 -4.34 -0.94 -36.38
CA ALA A 166 -3.90 -0.26 -37.60
C ALA A 166 -4.21 1.25 -37.58
N LEU A 167 -5.39 1.64 -37.09
CA LEU A 167 -5.77 3.05 -36.91
C LEU A 167 -4.85 3.76 -35.92
N LEU A 168 -4.53 3.12 -34.78
CA LEU A 168 -3.59 3.68 -33.80
C LEU A 168 -2.18 3.83 -34.36
N ARG A 169 -1.68 2.83 -35.09
CA ARG A 169 -0.37 2.90 -35.76
C ARG A 169 -0.33 4.07 -36.74
N ARG A 170 -1.39 4.29 -37.52
CA ARG A 170 -1.49 5.40 -38.50
C ARG A 170 -1.57 6.78 -37.83
N LEU A 171 -2.18 6.86 -36.64
CA LEU A 171 -2.26 8.11 -35.88
C LEU A 171 -0.91 8.55 -35.29
N VAL A 172 -0.04 7.60 -34.94
CA VAL A 172 1.29 7.88 -34.37
C VAL A 172 2.40 8.00 -35.41
N ASP A 173 2.18 7.50 -36.64
CA ASP A 173 3.16 7.56 -37.72
C ASP A 173 3.45 9.01 -38.15
N PRO A 174 4.69 9.52 -38.03
CA PRO A 174 5.04 10.88 -38.43
C PRO A 174 4.93 11.15 -39.93
N ASN A 175 4.90 10.12 -40.78
CA ASN A 175 4.79 10.26 -42.23
C ASN A 175 3.35 10.46 -42.71
N VAL A 176 2.36 10.24 -41.84
CA VAL A 176 0.95 10.48 -42.14
C VAL A 176 0.63 11.95 -41.94
N SER A 177 -0.03 12.55 -42.94
CA SER A 177 -0.37 13.97 -42.92
C SER A 177 -1.30 14.35 -41.75
N ASP A 178 -1.19 15.59 -41.27
CA ASP A 178 -2.05 16.09 -40.18
C ASP A 178 -3.53 16.14 -40.58
N ALA A 179 -3.82 16.43 -41.86
CA ALA A 179 -5.18 16.40 -42.39
C ALA A 179 -5.82 15.01 -42.26
N GLU A 180 -5.04 13.97 -42.56
CA GLU A 180 -5.48 12.59 -42.49
C GLU A 180 -5.63 12.11 -41.05
N LYS A 181 -4.68 12.44 -40.16
CA LYS A 181 -4.81 12.17 -38.72
C LYS A 181 -6.03 12.89 -38.13
N PHE A 182 -6.32 14.12 -38.58
CA PHE A 182 -7.50 14.86 -38.19
C PHE A 182 -8.78 14.14 -38.62
N HIS A 183 -8.87 13.67 -39.87
CA HIS A 183 -10.02 12.92 -40.37
C HIS A 183 -10.24 11.62 -39.60
N ILE A 184 -9.17 10.88 -39.31
CA ILE A 184 -9.23 9.65 -38.51
C ILE A 184 -9.77 9.95 -37.11
N ARG A 185 -9.23 10.97 -36.42
CA ARG A 185 -9.69 11.36 -35.07
C ARG A 185 -11.15 11.80 -35.06
N GLU A 186 -11.57 12.57 -36.06
CA GLU A 186 -12.95 13.05 -36.15
C GLU A 186 -13.93 11.92 -36.43
N THR A 187 -13.55 10.97 -37.30
CA THR A 187 -14.36 9.77 -37.59
C THR A 187 -14.53 8.91 -36.34
N ILE A 188 -13.44 8.67 -35.60
CA ILE A 188 -13.48 7.92 -34.34
C ILE A 188 -14.40 8.65 -33.34
N ARG A 189 -14.26 9.97 -33.19
CA ARG A 189 -15.11 10.78 -32.31
C ARG A 189 -16.59 10.66 -32.69
N TYR A 190 -16.91 10.80 -33.97
CA TYR A 190 -18.28 10.65 -34.47
C TYR A 190 -18.87 9.28 -34.14
N LEU A 191 -18.11 8.20 -34.36
CA LEU A 191 -18.58 6.85 -34.08
C LEU A 191 -18.73 6.59 -32.58
N ALA A 192 -17.78 7.06 -31.77
CA ALA A 192 -17.78 6.85 -30.32
C ALA A 192 -18.94 7.53 -29.61
N TYR A 193 -19.38 8.70 -30.12
CA TYR A 193 -20.47 9.48 -29.53
C TYR A 193 -21.76 9.42 -30.34
N ARG A 194 -21.90 8.43 -31.23
CA ARG A 194 -23.12 8.28 -32.02
C ARG A 194 -24.31 7.99 -31.09
N PRO A 195 -25.41 8.75 -31.19
CA PRO A 195 -26.63 8.41 -30.45
C PRO A 195 -27.12 7.03 -30.92
N THR A 196 -27.27 6.10 -29.98
CA THR A 196 -27.82 4.77 -30.26
C THR A 196 -29.29 4.92 -30.62
N LEU A 197 -29.65 4.59 -31.86
CA LEU A 197 -31.06 4.54 -32.28
C LEU A 197 -31.79 3.46 -31.46
N PRO A 198 -32.99 3.73 -30.90
CA PRO A 198 -33.80 2.72 -30.23
C PRO A 198 -34.10 1.56 -31.18
N VAL A 199 -33.71 0.34 -30.79
CA VAL A 199 -33.99 -0.90 -31.52
C VAL A 199 -35.42 -1.36 -31.18
N ASP A 200 -36.45 -0.66 -31.66
CA ASP A 200 -37.84 -1.09 -31.45
C ASP A 200 -38.77 -0.69 -32.61
N VAL A 201 -38.54 -1.22 -33.82
CA VAL A 201 -39.58 -1.27 -34.86
C VAL A 201 -39.43 -2.51 -35.75
N ARG A 202 -39.42 -3.72 -35.18
CA ARG A 202 -39.68 -4.97 -35.95
C ARG A 202 -40.45 -6.02 -35.14
N LYS A 203 -41.57 -5.62 -34.54
CA LYS A 203 -42.58 -6.57 -34.06
C LYS A 203 -44.00 -6.00 -34.13
N ARG A 204 -44.42 -5.56 -35.31
CA ARG A 204 -45.84 -5.32 -35.61
C ARG A 204 -46.12 -5.75 -37.03
N GLY A 205 -46.61 -6.99 -37.18
CA GLY A 205 -46.96 -7.56 -38.47
C GLY A 205 -47.08 -9.07 -38.47
N ASN A 206 -47.63 -9.69 -37.40
CA ASN A 206 -48.22 -11.03 -37.53
C ASN A 206 -49.21 -11.31 -36.40
N GLN A 207 -50.32 -10.59 -36.36
CA GLN A 207 -51.59 -11.04 -35.77
C GLN A 207 -52.72 -10.36 -36.52
N ALA A 208 -53.21 -11.03 -37.56
CA ALA A 208 -54.56 -10.86 -38.08
C ALA A 208 -55.17 -12.26 -38.08
N GLY A 209 -56.12 -12.46 -37.17
CA GLY A 209 -57.01 -13.60 -37.06
C GLY A 209 -58.38 -13.04 -36.69
#